data_AF-A0A382XLV0-F1
#
_entry.id   AF-A0A382XLV0-F1
#
_cell.length_a   1.000
_cell.length_b   1.000
_cell.length_c   1.000
_cell.angle_alpha   90.00
_cell.angle_beta   90.00
_cell.angle_gamma   90.00
#
_symmetry.space_group_name_H-M   'P 1'
#
loop_
_entity.id
_entity.type
_entity.pdbx_description
1 polymer ?
#
loop_
_entity_poly.entity_id
_entity_poly.type
_entity_poly.pdbx_seq_one_letter_code
_entity_poly.pdbx_strand_id
1 'polypeptide(L)' 'VWSSFDIVDPFDLKRSAGLGVRVFIPMLGMLGYDIGYGFDATDYDNYYNNGIVKPHGWEYHLIFGMPF' A
#
# COMPACT_ATOMS: atom_id res chain seq x y z
N VAL A 1 6.18 -27.58 -8.79
CA VAL A 1 4.94 -27.79 -8.01
C VAL A 1 5.01 -26.85 -6.83
N TRP A 2 4.16 -25.83 -6.76
CA TRP A 2 4.03 -25.02 -5.55
C TRP A 2 3.38 -25.93 -4.50
N SER A 3 4.17 -26.41 -3.54
CA SER A 3 3.68 -27.25 -2.46
C SER A 3 3.08 -26.35 -1.38
N SER A 4 1.85 -26.69 -0.98
CA SER A 4 1.19 -26.27 0.24
C SER A 4 0.40 -24.96 0.14
N PHE A 5 -0.92 -25.14 0.11
CA PHE A 5 -1.93 -24.12 0.41
C PHE A 5 -1.94 -23.69 1.90
N ASP A 6 -1.04 -24.24 2.74
CA ASP A 6 -0.91 -23.96 4.18
C ASP A 6 -0.03 -22.75 4.53
N ILE A 7 0.51 -22.02 3.55
CA ILE A 7 1.46 -20.90 3.80
C ILE A 7 0.73 -19.55 3.93
N VAL A 8 -0.58 -19.52 3.66
CA VAL A 8 -1.38 -18.30 3.76
C VAL A 8 -2.18 -18.34 5.06
N ASP A 9 -1.74 -17.59 6.07
CA ASP A 9 -2.55 -17.32 7.25
C ASP A 9 -3.62 -16.26 6.90
N PRO A 10 -4.90 -16.62 6.80
CA PRO A 10 -5.96 -15.68 6.44
C PRO A 10 -6.29 -14.69 7.57
N PHE A 11 -5.72 -14.86 8.77
CA PHE A 11 -5.92 -13.97 9.90
C PHE A 11 -4.83 -12.91 10.04
N ASP A 12 -3.70 -13.03 9.32
CA ASP A 12 -2.65 -11.99 9.30
C ASP A 12 -2.92 -10.91 8.24
N LEU A 13 -4.08 -10.26 8.35
CA LEU A 13 -4.45 -9.14 7.48
C LEU A 13 -3.83 -7.84 8.00
N LYS A 14 -2.91 -7.27 7.22
CA LYS A 14 -2.36 -5.93 7.50
C LYS A 14 -3.41 -4.87 7.15
N ARG A 15 -3.78 -4.04 8.12
CA ARG A 15 -4.78 -2.98 7.94
C ARG A 15 -4.10 -1.66 7.58
N SER A 16 -4.68 -0.99 6.61
CA SER A 16 -4.32 0.38 6.21
C SER A 16 -5.58 1.17 5.90
N ALA A 17 -5.50 2.48 6.02
CA ALA A 17 -6.52 3.40 5.53
C ALA A 17 -5.86 4.42 4.61
N GLY A 18 -6.54 4.80 3.54
CA GLY A 18 -6.03 5.80 2.61
C GLY A 18 -7.13 6.69 2.06
N LEU A 19 -6.72 7.85 1.55
CA LEU A 19 -7.56 8.79 0.86
C LEU A 19 -6.91 9.15 -0.48
N GLY A 20 -7.71 9.10 -1.54
CA GLY A 20 -7.25 9.42 -2.89
C GLY A 20 -8.08 10.54 -3.51
N VAL A 21 -7.42 11.44 -4.22
CA VAL A 21 -8.05 12.48 -5.03
C VAL A 21 -7.65 12.26 -6.49
N ARG A 22 -8.63 12.24 -7.38
CA ARG A 22 -8.41 12.11 -8.83
C ARG A 22 -9.00 13.31 -9.54
N VAL A 23 -8.18 13.98 -10.34
CA VAL A 23 -8.58 15.14 -11.13
C VAL A 23 -8.27 14.86 -12.60
N PHE A 24 -9.24 15.16 -13.46
CA PHE A 24 -9.03 15.13 -14.90
C PHE A 24 -8.54 16.49 -15.38
N ILE A 25 -7.34 16.53 -15.97
CA ILE A 25 -6.78 17.74 -16.55
C ILE A 25 -6.89 17.62 -18.08
N PRO A 26 -7.62 18.51 -18.78
CA PRO A 26 -7.92 18.40 -20.21
C PRO A 26 -6.74 18.22 -21.15
N MET A 27 -5.51 18.54 -20.70
CA MET A 27 -4.28 18.42 -21.49
C MET A 27 -3.30 17.36 -20.99
N LEU A 28 -3.43 16.89 -19.75
CA LEU A 28 -2.44 16.01 -19.09
C LEU A 28 -3.00 14.61 -18.75
N GLY A 29 -4.29 14.38 -18.96
CA GLY A 29 -4.96 13.12 -18.62
C GLY A 29 -5.41 13.09 -17.16
N MET A 30 -5.55 11.88 -16.60
CA MET A 30 -5.94 11.68 -15.22
C MET A 30 -4.70 11.83 -14.32
N LEU A 31 -4.79 12.78 -13.38
CA LEU A 31 -3.86 12.91 -12.27
C LEU A 31 -4.52 12.33 -11.02
N GLY A 32 -3.92 11.28 -10.48
CA GLY A 32 -4.29 10.68 -9.19
C GLY A 32 -3.23 10.98 -8.14
N TYR A 33 -3.64 11.47 -6.98
CA TYR A 33 -2.80 11.56 -5.79
C TYR A 33 -3.47 10.79 -4.66
N ASP A 34 -2.77 9.79 -4.16
CA ASP A 34 -3.26 8.87 -3.15
C ASP A 34 -2.33 8.95 -1.93
N ILE A 35 -2.92 9.06 -0.74
CA ILE A 35 -2.21 9.01 0.53
C ILE A 35 -2.72 7.82 1.34
N GLY A 36 -1.83 7.00 1.87
CA GLY A 36 -2.14 5.83 2.68
C GLY A 36 -1.43 5.89 4.03
N TYR A 37 -2.06 5.34 5.05
CA TYR A 37 -1.45 5.09 6.35
C TYR A 37 -1.63 3.61 6.72
N GLY A 38 -0.53 2.88 6.89
CA GLY A 38 -0.52 1.51 7.38
C GLY A 38 -0.45 1.47 8.91
N PHE A 39 -1.47 0.88 9.54
CA PHE A 39 -1.55 0.78 11.00
C PHE A 39 -0.76 -0.41 11.55
N ASP A 40 -0.69 -1.49 10.79
CA ASP A 40 -0.01 -2.72 11.19
C ASP A 40 1.40 -2.77 10.58
N ALA A 41 2.33 -3.44 11.28
CA ALA A 41 3.70 -3.64 10.82
C ALA A 41 3.74 -4.79 9.80
N THR A 42 4.52 -4.62 8.74
CA THR A 42 4.79 -5.70 7.80
C THR A 42 6.10 -6.42 8.14
N ASP A 43 6.32 -7.62 7.62
CA ASP A 43 7.55 -8.39 7.88
C ASP A 43 8.82 -7.62 7.44
N TYR A 44 8.71 -6.86 6.35
CA TYR A 44 9.75 -5.92 5.92
C TYR A 44 10.05 -4.84 6.96
N ASP A 45 9.02 -4.28 7.61
CA ASP A 45 9.19 -3.25 8.63
C ASP A 45 9.85 -3.83 9.88
N ASN A 46 9.46 -5.04 10.28
CA ASN A 46 10.05 -5.74 11.42
C ASN A 46 11.53 -6.07 11.18
N TYR A 47 11.89 -6.46 9.95
CA TYR A 47 13.29 -6.69 9.57
C TYR A 47 14.11 -5.39 9.63
N TYR A 48 13.58 -4.28 9.10
CA TYR A 48 14.28 -2.99 9.10
C TYR A 48 14.37 -2.36 10.49
N ASN A 49 13.38 -2.57 11.35
CA ASN A 49 13.32 -2.04 12.71
C ASN A 49 13.93 -2.96 13.77
N ASN A 50 14.77 -3.93 13.36
CA ASN A 50 15.49 -4.84 14.27
C ASN A 50 14.54 -5.57 15.26
N GLY A 51 13.38 -6.02 14.76
CA GLY A 51 12.36 -6.72 15.53
C GLY A 51 11.41 -5.83 16.33
N ILE A 52 11.53 -4.49 16.22
CA ILE A 52 10.60 -3.56 16.87
C ILE A 52 9.37 -3.38 15.98
N VAL A 53 8.21 -3.82 16.46
CA VAL A 53 6.92 -3.66 15.78
C VAL A 53 6.56 -2.17 15.74
N LYS A 54 6.59 -1.58 14.54
CA LYS A 54 6.14 -0.20 14.28
C LYS A 54 5.14 -0.19 13.13
N PRO A 55 4.11 0.68 13.18
CA PRO A 55 3.23 0.89 12.04
C PRO A 55 4.03 1.26 10.79
N HIS A 56 3.62 0.72 9.63
CA HIS A 56 4.24 1.03 8.35
C HIS A 56 4.26 2.54 8.04
N GLY A 57 3.25 3.27 8.53
CA GLY A 57 3.24 4.74 8.47
C GLY A 57 2.65 5.29 7.17
N TRP A 58 3.07 6.51 6.80
CA TRP A 58 2.53 7.26 5.67
C TRP A 58 3.19 6.87 4.34
N GLU A 59 2.37 6.52 3.36
CA GLU A 59 2.79 6.24 1.98
C GLU A 59 2.04 7.13 0.99
N TYR A 60 2.74 7.59 -0.05
CA TYR A 60 2.23 8.55 -1.03
C TYR A 60 2.37 7.98 -2.44
N HIS A 61 1.27 7.88 -3.16
CA HIS A 61 1.23 7.39 -4.52
C HIS A 61 0.75 8.48 -5.48
N LEU A 62 1.40 8.54 -6.65
CA LEU A 62 1.15 9.54 -7.67
C LEU A 62 0.99 8.84 -9.01
N ILE A 63 -0.19 9.00 -9.62
CA ILE A 63 -0.56 8.37 -10.88
C ILE A 63 -0.72 9.48 -11.93
N PHE A 64 -0.02 9.33 -13.04
CA PHE A 64 -0.18 10.17 -14.23
C PHE A 64 -0.45 9.29 -15.46
N GLY A 65 -1.49 9.58 -16.23
CA GLY A 65 -1.69 8.95 -17.51
C GLY A 65 -3.03 9.24 -18.16
N MET A 66 -3.11 9.02 -19.47
CA MET A 66 -4.39 8.98 -20.18
C MET A 66 -5.02 7.58 -20.02
N PRO A 67 -6.35 7.45 -19.78
CA PRO A 67 -7.02 6.18 -20.02
C PRO A 67 -6.93 5.86 -21.51
N PHE A 68 -6.46 4.67 -21.86
CA PHE A 68 -6.44 4.16 -23.23
C PHE A 68 -7.85 3.86 -23.73
#